data_AF-A0A7Z9ZPG2-F1
#
_entry.id   AF-A0A7Z9ZPG2-F1
#
_cell.length_a   1.000
_cell.length_b   1.000
_cell.length_c   1.000
_cell.angle_alpha   90.00
_cell.angle_beta   90.00
_cell.angle_gamma   90.00
#
_symmetry.space_group_name_H-M   'P 1'
#
loop_
_entity.id
_entity.type
_entity.pdbx_description
1 polymer ?
#
loop_
_entity_poly.entity_id
_entity_poly.type
_entity_poly.pdbx_seq_one_letter_code
_entity_poly.pdbx_strand_id
1 'polypeptide(L)' 'MVKTKLELKNIPVISGVDFGHTSPAITFPIGGTARLTFIENDVILEIINN' A
#
# COMPACT_ATOMS: atom_id res chain seq x y z
N MET A 1 -0.30 -13.87 9.78
CA MET A 1 0.74 -14.17 8.78
C MET A 1 1.68 -13.00 8.52
N VAL A 2 1.25 -11.73 8.49
CA VAL A 2 2.17 -10.58 8.31
C VAL A 2 3.23 -10.48 9.43
N LYS A 3 2.83 -10.68 10.70
CA LYS A 3 3.74 -10.55 11.87
C LYS A 3 4.86 -11.60 11.95
N THR A 4 4.79 -12.69 11.19
CA THR A 4 5.83 -13.73 11.19
C THR A 4 6.98 -13.42 10.23
N LYS A 5 6.85 -12.36 9.41
CA LYS A 5 7.85 -11.91 8.45
C LYS A 5 8.74 -10.86 9.10
N LEU A 6 9.99 -11.24 9.40
CA LEU A 6 10.93 -10.36 10.10
C LEU A 6 11.25 -9.11 9.26
N GLU A 7 11.29 -9.26 7.95
CA GLU A 7 11.50 -8.19 6.98
C GLU A 7 10.40 -7.11 7.02
N LEU A 8 9.20 -7.45 7.50
CA LEU A 8 8.07 -6.51 7.62
C LEU A 8 7.92 -5.92 9.03
N LYS A 9 8.78 -6.28 9.99
CA LYS A 9 8.59 -5.99 11.42
C LYS A 9 8.38 -4.50 11.74
N ASN A 10 9.06 -3.61 11.01
CA ASN A 10 9.02 -2.16 11.23
C ASN A 10 8.54 -1.40 9.98
N ILE A 11 7.91 -2.10 9.04
CA ILE A 11 7.41 -1.50 7.79
C ILE A 11 5.88 -1.47 7.89
N PRO A 12 5.22 -0.33 7.60
CA PRO A 12 3.77 -0.28 7.54
C PRO A 12 3.24 -1.19 6.42
N VAL A 13 2.21 -1.97 6.72
CA VAL A 13 1.58 -2.91 5.77
C VAL A 13 0.08 -2.65 5.73
N ILE A 14 -0.45 -2.50 4.52
CA ILE A 14 -1.89 -2.37 4.27
C ILE A 14 -2.35 -3.49 3.34
N SER A 15 -3.62 -3.83 3.40
CA SER A 15 -4.25 -4.89 2.61
C SER A 15 -5.64 -4.46 2.16
N GLY A 16 -6.17 -5.10 1.13
CA GLY A 16 -7.49 -4.75 0.58
C GLY A 16 -7.47 -3.49 -0.29
N VAL A 17 -6.32 -3.15 -0.86
CA VAL A 17 -6.21 -2.14 -1.92
C VAL A 17 -6.78 -2.73 -3.21
N ASP A 18 -7.45 -1.89 -4.01
CA ASP A 18 -8.04 -2.25 -5.29
C ASP A 18 -6.97 -2.51 -6.37
N PHE A 19 -6.23 -3.62 -6.27
CA PHE A 19 -5.29 -4.08 -7.29
C PHE A 19 -5.23 -5.61 -7.36
N GLY A 20 -4.64 -6.14 -8.43
CA GLY A 20 -4.45 -7.59 -8.62
C GLY A 20 -5.47 -8.19 -9.57
N HIS A 21 -6.05 -9.34 -9.19
CA HIS A 21 -6.96 -10.11 -10.05
C HIS A 21 -8.45 -9.78 -9.84
N THR A 22 -8.79 -8.94 -8.86
CA THR A 22 -10.16 -8.45 -8.63
C THR A 22 -10.42 -7.17 -9.40
N SER A 23 -11.69 -6.91 -9.74
CA SER A 23 -12.11 -5.71 -10.47
C SER A 23 -13.09 -4.89 -9.63
N PRO A 24 -13.03 -3.54 -9.67
CA PRO A 24 -12.08 -2.70 -10.42
C PRO A 24 -10.65 -2.71 -9.82
N ALA A 25 -9.66 -2.26 -10.61
CA ALA A 25 -8.27 -2.15 -10.16
C ALA A 25 -7.67 -0.78 -10.54
N ILE A 26 -6.88 -0.20 -9.64
CA ILE A 26 -6.15 1.05 -9.87
C ILE A 26 -4.98 0.81 -10.83
N THR A 27 -4.63 1.85 -11.60
CA THR A 27 -3.35 1.90 -12.33
C THR A 27 -2.33 2.64 -11.50
N PHE A 28 -1.11 2.13 -11.42
CA PHE A 28 0.00 2.78 -10.73
C PHE A 28 1.29 2.69 -11.55
N PRO A 29 2.17 3.71 -11.48
CA PRO A 29 3.42 3.75 -12.23
C PRO A 29 4.46 2.82 -11.60
N ILE A 30 4.96 1.86 -12.37
CA ILE A 30 6.13 1.06 -11.96
C ILE A 30 7.38 1.94 -12.01
N GLY A 31 8.10 2.02 -10.89
CA GLY A 31 9.23 2.94 -10.73
C GLY A 31 8.85 4.33 -10.20
N GLY A 32 7.54 4.63 -10.08
CA GLY A 32 7.06 5.82 -9.40
C GLY A 32 7.24 5.75 -7.88
N THR A 33 6.97 6.86 -7.20
CA THR A 33 7.02 6.95 -5.73
C THR A 33 5.62 7.12 -5.17
N ALA A 34 5.31 6.40 -4.10
CA ALA A 34 4.05 6.53 -3.37
C ALA A 34 4.30 6.79 -1.87
N ARG A 35 3.33 7.43 -1.22
CA ARG A 35 3.31 7.73 0.20
C ARG A 35 2.14 7.02 0.86
N LEU A 36 2.42 6.39 2.00
CA LEU A 36 1.43 5.75 2.85
C LEU A 36 1.33 6.52 4.17
N THR A 37 0.14 7.08 4.46
CA THR A 37 -0.10 7.89 5.66
C THR A 37 -1.22 7.26 6.49
N PHE A 38 -1.00 7.15 7.80
CA PHE A 38 -2.01 6.72 8.76
C PHE A 38 -2.54 7.96 9.48
N ILE A 39 -3.84 8.22 9.39
CA ILE A 39 -4.50 9.36 10.04
C ILE A 39 -5.62 8.79 10.90
N GLU A 40 -5.41 8.76 12.22
CA GLU A 40 -6.35 8.16 13.18
C GLU A 40 -6.69 6.71 12.81
N ASN A 41 -7.89 6.47 12.26
CA ASN A 41 -8.40 5.17 11.84
C ASN A 41 -8.38 4.99 10.31
N ASP A 42 -7.92 6.00 9.57
CA ASP A 42 -7.84 5.99 8.12
C ASP A 42 -6.42 5.77 7.62
N VAL A 43 -6.35 5.25 6.39
CA VAL A 43 -5.13 5.03 5.64
C VAL A 43 -5.25 5.71 4.29
N ILE A 44 -4.24 6.49 3.94
CA ILE A 44 -4.16 7.19 2.66
C ILE A 44 -2.94 6.66 1.89
N LEU A 45 -3.17 6.14 0.68
CA LEU A 45 -2.15 5.78 -0.30
C LEU A 45 -2.15 6.82 -1.43
N GLU A 46 -1.06 7.57 -1.58
CA GLU A 46 -0.90 8.63 -2.58
C GLU A 46 0.26 8.30 -3.53
N ILE A 47 0.06 8.46 -4.84
CA ILE A 47 1.17 8.47 -5.82
C ILE A 47 1.72 9.90 -5.86
N ILE A 48 2.98 10.09 -5.48
CA ILE A 48 3.61 11.41 -5.37
C ILE A 48 4.50 11.75 -6.55
N ASN A 49 5.06 10.75 -7.23
CA ASN A 49 5.83 10.90 -8.47
C ASN A 49 5.50 9.74 -9.41
N ASN A 50 5.24 10.04 -10.68
CA ASN A 50 4.76 9.10 -11.70
C ASN A 50 5.61 9.12 -12.97
#